data_AF-A0A9W8JM16-F1
#
_entry.id   AF-A0A9W8JM16-F1
#
_cell.length_a   1.000
_cell.length_b   1.000
_cell.length_c   1.000
_cell.angle_alpha   90.00
_cell.angle_beta   90.00
_cell.angle_gamma   90.00
#
_symmetry.space_group_name_H-M   'P 1'
#
loop_
_entity.id
_entity.type
_entity.pdbx_description
1 polymer ?
#
loop_
_entity_poly.entity_id
_entity_poly.type
_entity_poly.pdbx_seq_one_letter_code
_entity_poly.pdbx_strand_id
1 'polypeptide(L)'
;MSETVLPQGAGYGVVVGIGLFFSAFMLGITAIQARYTAFSPKNSEEFTSASRSVKPGLIASGIVSAWTWAATLLQSSAVAYKFGISGPWWYGAGATVQILLFAMLAAKLKLNAPYAHTWLEIVGVRWGRTAHLVFMFFGLATNIIVSSMLILGGSATVTDLTGMSTIAACFLIPLGVAIYVVVGGMRSTLLCD
;
A
#
# COMPACT_ATOMS: atom_id res chain seq x y z
N MET A 1 -6.75 -32.85 11.31
CA MET A 1 -6.18 -31.81 12.19
C MET A 1 -4.90 -31.38 11.52
N SER A 2 -4.90 -30.20 10.88
CA SER A 2 -3.72 -29.68 10.18
C SER A 2 -2.63 -29.35 11.19
N GLU A 3 -1.52 -30.08 11.15
CA GLU A 3 -0.32 -29.72 11.89
C GLU A 3 0.10 -28.30 11.49
N THR A 4 0.07 -27.39 12.45
CA THR A 4 0.52 -26.02 12.26
C THR A 4 2.05 -26.02 12.15
N VAL A 5 2.57 -25.50 11.03
CA VAL A 5 4.03 -25.47 10.74
C VAL A 5 4.80 -24.64 11.78
N LEU A 6 4.14 -23.66 12.39
CA LEU A 6 4.69 -22.82 13.46
C LEU A 6 3.76 -22.78 14.69
N PRO A 7 4.31 -22.70 15.91
CA PRO A 7 3.51 -22.55 17.12
C PRO A 7 2.76 -21.21 17.13
N GLN A 8 1.55 -21.17 17.71
CA GLN A 8 0.72 -19.96 17.78
C GLN A 8 1.44 -18.75 18.38
N GLY A 9 2.36 -18.97 19.32
CA GLY A 9 3.20 -17.90 19.90
C GLY A 9 4.13 -17.22 18.88
N ALA A 10 4.63 -17.97 17.88
CA ALA A 10 5.39 -17.38 16.77
C ALA A 10 4.50 -16.49 15.89
N GLY A 11 3.22 -16.83 15.72
CA GLY A 11 2.27 -15.97 15.01
C GLY A 11 2.05 -14.63 15.69
N TYR A 12 1.80 -14.63 17.01
CA TYR A 12 1.65 -13.37 17.76
C TYR A 12 2.96 -12.59 17.82
N GLY A 13 4.10 -13.28 17.95
CA GLY A 13 5.42 -12.67 17.91
C GLY A 13 5.74 -12.01 16.56
N VAL A 14 5.34 -12.62 15.44
CA VAL A 14 5.55 -12.06 14.10
C VAL A 14 4.62 -10.86 13.88
N VAL A 15 3.32 -11.01 14.12
CA VAL A 15 2.34 -9.94 13.86
C VAL A 15 2.58 -8.73 14.76
N VAL A 16 2.74 -8.96 16.07
CA VAL A 16 2.89 -7.88 17.05
C VAL A 16 4.34 -7.42 17.13
N GLY A 17 5.30 -8.34 17.17
CA GLY A 17 6.72 -8.01 17.32
C GLY A 17 7.30 -7.31 16.09
N ILE A 18 7.06 -7.83 14.88
CA ILE A 18 7.54 -7.16 13.65
C ILE A 18 6.75 -5.87 13.44
N GLY A 19 5.43 -5.87 13.65
CA GLY A 19 4.61 -4.67 13.53
C GLY A 19 5.06 -3.53 14.45
N LEU A 20 5.34 -3.83 15.72
CA LEU A 20 5.84 -2.84 16.68
C LEU A 20 7.29 -2.43 16.42
N PHE A 21 8.17 -3.37 16.05
CA PHE A 21 9.55 -3.05 15.67
C PHE A 21 9.59 -2.09 14.48
N PHE A 22 8.82 -2.40 13.44
CA PHE A 22 8.76 -1.58 12.23
C PHE A 22 8.13 -0.21 12.52
N SER A 23 7.09 -0.17 13.35
CA SER A 23 6.51 1.09 13.82
C SER A 23 7.52 1.93 14.61
N ALA A 24 8.27 1.33 15.54
CA ALA A 24 9.29 2.01 16.32
C ALA A 24 10.45 2.51 15.44
N PHE A 25 10.86 1.70 14.45
CA PHE A 25 11.88 2.08 13.47
C PHE A 25 11.43 3.27 12.62
N MET A 26 10.19 3.25 12.11
CA MET A 26 9.62 4.36 11.34
C MET A 26 9.40 5.62 12.18
N LEU A 27 8.98 5.48 13.44
CA LEU A 27 8.91 6.60 14.38
C LEU A 27 10.30 7.18 14.64
N GLY A 28 11.33 6.34 14.75
CA GLY A 28 12.73 6.76 14.86
C GLY A 28 13.22 7.53 13.64
N ILE A 29 12.96 7.01 12.43
CA ILE A 29 13.27 7.72 11.17
C ILE A 29 12.51 9.04 11.09
N THR A 30 11.21 9.05 11.43
CA THR A 30 10.37 10.26 11.42
C THR A 30 10.89 11.29 12.43
N ALA A 31 11.32 10.87 13.61
CA ALA A 31 11.91 11.74 14.62
C ALA A 31 13.28 12.30 14.19
N ILE A 32 14.12 11.50 13.54
CA ILE A 32 15.39 11.94 12.97
C ILE A 32 15.14 12.91 11.81
N GLN A 33 14.18 12.61 10.94
CA GLN A 33 13.81 13.46 9.81
C GLN A 33 13.25 14.79 10.29
N ALA A 34 12.37 14.79 11.30
CA ALA A 34 11.83 16.01 11.91
C ALA A 34 12.89 16.85 12.66
N ARG A 35 13.99 16.23 13.12
CA ARG A 35 15.06 16.91 13.86
C ARG A 35 16.19 17.45 12.99
N TYR A 36 16.54 16.75 11.90
CA TYR A 36 17.69 17.08 11.05
C TYR A 36 17.32 17.62 9.67
N THR A 37 16.03 17.64 9.32
CA THR A 37 15.56 18.15 8.02
C THR A 37 14.61 19.32 8.23
N ALA A 38 14.73 20.39 7.41
CA ALA A 38 13.86 21.58 7.44
C ALA A 38 12.41 21.33 6.97
N PHE A 39 11.99 20.08 6.90
CA PHE A 39 10.76 19.59 6.31
C PHE A 39 9.92 18.97 7.42
N SER A 40 8.92 19.71 7.89
CA SER A 40 8.13 19.36 9.06
C SER A 40 6.82 18.68 8.64
N PRO A 41 6.49 17.50 9.19
CA PRO A 41 5.21 16.80 8.93
C PRO A 41 3.96 17.57 9.39
N LYS A 42 4.11 18.78 9.95
CA LYS A 42 3.01 19.70 10.29
C LYS A 42 2.42 20.46 9.10
N ASN A 43 3.07 20.46 7.93
CA ASN A 43 2.56 21.16 6.76
C ASN A 43 1.66 20.23 5.92
N SER A 44 0.42 20.63 5.66
CA SER A 44 -0.58 19.81 4.92
C SER A 44 -0.09 19.43 3.51
N GLU A 45 0.68 20.31 2.87
CA GLU A 45 1.31 20.00 1.58
C GLU A 45 2.40 18.92 1.68
N GLU A 46 3.10 18.81 2.81
CA GLU A 46 4.09 17.75 2.99
C GLU A 46 3.44 16.42 3.35
N PHE A 47 2.38 16.45 4.17
CA PHE A 47 1.58 15.28 4.53
C PHE A 47 0.81 14.69 3.33
N THR A 48 0.25 15.53 2.46
CA THR A 48 -0.61 15.14 1.32
C THR A 48 0.09 15.17 -0.03
N SER A 49 1.27 15.77 -0.16
CA SER A 49 1.98 15.81 -1.46
C SER A 49 3.50 15.63 -1.40
N ALA A 50 4.07 15.29 -0.23
CA ALA A 50 5.52 15.12 -0.03
C ALA A 50 6.34 16.26 -0.66
N SER A 51 5.82 17.49 -0.57
CA SER A 51 6.38 18.74 -1.11
C SER A 51 6.77 18.71 -2.60
N ARG A 52 6.26 17.75 -3.40
CA ARG A 52 6.62 17.57 -4.82
C ARG A 52 8.14 17.46 -5.08
N SER A 53 8.94 17.23 -4.04
CA SER A 53 10.42 17.22 -4.09
C SER A 53 10.98 15.80 -4.25
N VAL A 54 10.11 14.81 -4.39
CA VAL A 54 10.49 13.41 -4.51
C VAL A 54 11.04 13.16 -5.92
N LYS A 55 12.27 12.65 -6.00
CA LYS A 55 12.92 12.36 -7.29
C LYS A 55 12.09 11.34 -8.09
N PRO A 56 12.06 11.44 -9.43
CA PRO A 56 11.31 10.51 -10.27
C PRO A 56 11.59 9.03 -10.01
N GLY A 57 12.84 8.69 -9.63
CA GLY A 57 13.21 7.33 -9.26
C GLY A 57 12.49 6.80 -8.02
N LEU A 58 12.28 7.62 -7.00
CA LEU A 58 11.55 7.22 -5.78
C LEU A 58 10.04 7.18 -6.03
N ILE A 59 9.52 8.02 -6.95
CA ILE A 59 8.13 7.92 -7.40
C ILE A 59 7.92 6.61 -8.16
N ALA A 60 8.85 6.25 -9.05
CA ALA A 60 8.78 5.00 -9.81
C ALA A 60 8.86 3.77 -8.91
N SER A 61 9.76 3.76 -7.91
CA SER A 61 9.83 2.66 -6.94
C SER A 61 8.56 2.56 -6.10
N GLY A 62 8.00 3.69 -5.65
CA GLY A 62 6.73 3.70 -4.91
C GLY A 62 5.56 3.16 -5.74
N ILE A 63 5.49 3.46 -7.04
CA ILE A 63 4.45 2.89 -7.93
C ILE A 63 4.59 1.37 -8.05
N VAL A 64 5.82 0.87 -8.21
CA VAL A 64 6.06 -0.57 -8.30
C VAL A 64 5.73 -1.26 -6.97
N SER A 65 6.14 -0.66 -5.85
CA SER A 65 5.91 -1.20 -4.51
C SER A 65 4.42 -1.29 -4.17
N ALA A 66 3.67 -0.20 -4.39
CA ALA A 66 2.23 -0.15 -4.21
C ALA A 66 1.48 -1.21 -5.05
N TRP A 67 2.07 -1.68 -6.14
CA TRP A 67 1.50 -2.73 -6.98
C TRP A 67 1.91 -4.15 -6.52
N THR A 68 3.08 -4.32 -5.92
CA THR A 68 3.57 -5.60 -5.36
C THR A 68 2.99 -5.88 -3.97
N TRP A 69 1.66 -5.86 -3.84
CA TRP A 69 1.00 -6.19 -2.58
C TRP A 69 0.94 -7.71 -2.31
N ALA A 70 0.67 -8.09 -1.06
CA ALA A 70 0.72 -9.49 -0.60
C ALA A 70 -0.17 -10.45 -1.41
N ALA A 71 -1.39 -10.04 -1.78
CA ALA A 71 -2.28 -10.86 -2.61
C ALA A 71 -1.72 -11.17 -4.01
N THR A 72 -0.99 -10.24 -4.63
CA THR A 72 -0.32 -10.44 -5.92
C THR A 72 0.80 -11.47 -5.79
N LEU A 73 1.61 -11.37 -4.74
CA LEU A 73 2.68 -12.33 -4.46
C LEU A 73 2.10 -13.73 -4.18
N LEU A 74 1.06 -13.81 -3.36
CA LEU A 74 0.38 -15.06 -3.04
C LEU A 74 -0.20 -15.70 -4.31
N GLN A 75 -0.90 -14.92 -5.13
CA GLN A 75 -1.50 -15.41 -6.36
C GLN A 75 -0.43 -15.84 -7.37
N SER A 76 0.63 -15.05 -7.54
CA SER A 76 1.76 -15.39 -8.41
C SER A 76 2.39 -16.72 -7.99
N SER A 77 2.68 -16.90 -6.70
CA SER A 77 3.22 -18.16 -6.16
C SER A 77 2.24 -19.33 -6.30
N ALA A 78 0.95 -19.12 -6.09
CA ALA A 78 -0.07 -20.16 -6.27
C ALA A 78 -0.17 -20.62 -7.72
N VAL A 79 -0.05 -19.70 -8.68
CA VAL A 79 -0.01 -20.01 -10.11
C VAL A 79 1.33 -20.66 -10.49
N ALA A 80 2.44 -20.27 -9.86
CA ALA A 80 3.74 -20.95 -10.00
C ALA A 80 3.67 -22.41 -9.60
N TYR A 81 3.03 -22.69 -8.46
CA TYR A 81 2.86 -24.05 -7.96
C TYR A 81 2.03 -24.92 -8.92
N LYS A 82 0.99 -24.35 -9.54
CA LYS A 82 0.09 -25.08 -10.44
C LYS A 82 0.60 -25.22 -11.88
N PHE A 83 1.28 -24.20 -12.42
CA PHE A 83 1.62 -24.09 -13.84
C PHE A 83 3.14 -23.93 -14.09
N GLY A 84 3.96 -24.09 -13.06
CA GLY A 84 5.41 -23.89 -13.13
C GLY A 84 5.79 -22.43 -13.39
N ILE A 85 7.02 -22.23 -13.88
CA ILE A 85 7.62 -20.90 -14.13
C ILE A 85 6.79 -20.06 -15.13
N SER A 86 6.04 -20.71 -16.03
CA SER A 86 5.20 -20.03 -17.01
C SER A 86 4.09 -19.20 -16.36
N GLY A 87 3.55 -19.66 -15.23
CA GLY A 87 2.43 -19.02 -14.53
C GLY A 87 2.72 -17.59 -14.05
N PRO A 88 3.74 -17.39 -13.20
CA PRO A 88 4.19 -16.08 -12.75
C PRO A 88 4.60 -15.16 -13.90
N TRP A 89 5.23 -15.72 -14.93
CA TRP A 89 5.66 -14.96 -16.10
C TRP A 89 4.48 -14.33 -16.83
N TRP A 90 3.44 -15.12 -17.13
CA TRP A 90 2.22 -14.61 -17.78
C TRP A 90 1.43 -13.65 -16.88
N TYR A 91 1.37 -13.93 -15.58
CA TYR A 91 0.73 -13.03 -14.62
C TYR A 91 1.44 -11.67 -14.57
N GLY A 92 2.77 -11.67 -14.43
CA GLY A 92 3.58 -10.46 -14.42
C GLY A 92 3.53 -9.70 -15.75
N ALA A 93 3.61 -10.41 -16.89
CA ALA A 93 3.54 -9.79 -18.21
C ALA A 93 2.18 -9.13 -18.50
N GLY A 94 1.07 -9.72 -18.05
CA GLY A 94 -0.25 -9.10 -18.19
C GLY A 94 -0.37 -7.83 -17.36
N ALA A 95 0.19 -7.85 -16.16
CA ALA A 95 0.18 -6.71 -15.26
C ALA A 95 1.08 -5.55 -15.70
N THR A 96 2.28 -5.83 -16.21
CA THR A 96 3.24 -4.78 -16.60
C THR A 96 2.67 -3.86 -17.67
N VAL A 97 1.88 -4.39 -18.60
CA VAL A 97 1.19 -3.61 -19.64
C VAL A 97 0.23 -2.60 -19.02
N GLN A 98 -0.55 -3.01 -18.01
CA GLN A 98 -1.51 -2.13 -17.34
C GLN A 98 -0.79 -1.00 -16.57
N ILE A 99 0.30 -1.34 -15.88
CA ILE A 99 1.10 -0.36 -15.12
C ILE A 99 1.77 0.64 -16.07
N LEU A 100 2.34 0.18 -17.19
CA LEU A 100 2.94 1.04 -18.21
C LEU A 100 1.93 2.03 -18.78
N LEU A 101 0.74 1.56 -19.15
CA LEU A 101 -0.35 2.41 -19.65
C LEU A 101 -0.78 3.42 -18.60
N PHE A 102 -0.95 2.99 -17.34
CA PHE A 102 -1.30 3.88 -16.24
C PHE A 102 -0.21 4.94 -15.99
N ALA A 103 1.06 4.55 -15.99
CA ALA A 103 2.18 5.46 -15.80
C ALA A 103 2.26 6.52 -16.90
N MET A 104 2.05 6.13 -18.17
CA MET A 104 1.98 7.07 -19.29
C MET A 104 0.82 8.07 -19.15
N LEU A 105 -0.36 7.58 -18.75
CA LEU A 105 -1.53 8.43 -18.50
C LEU A 105 -1.29 9.38 -17.32
N ALA A 106 -0.74 8.89 -16.22
CA ALA A 106 -0.41 9.68 -15.04
C ALA A 106 0.61 10.77 -15.34
N ALA A 107 1.66 10.45 -16.11
CA ALA A 107 2.65 11.42 -16.56
C ALA A 107 2.01 12.53 -17.42
N LYS A 108 1.18 12.15 -18.40
CA LYS A 108 0.48 13.11 -19.27
C LYS A 108 -0.52 13.98 -18.49
N LEU A 109 -1.18 13.39 -17.49
CA LEU A 109 -2.08 14.09 -16.59
C LEU A 109 -1.34 15.13 -15.73
N LYS A 110 -0.14 14.80 -15.22
CA LYS A 110 0.69 15.77 -14.50
C LYS A 110 1.29 16.86 -15.39
N LEU A 111 1.57 16.57 -16.66
CA LEU A 111 1.97 17.59 -17.65
C LEU A 111 0.84 18.59 -17.92
N ASN A 112 -0.41 18.13 -17.98
CA ASN A 112 -1.58 18.96 -18.30
C ASN A 112 -2.20 19.66 -17.07
N ALA A 113 -2.16 19.04 -15.89
CA ALA A 113 -2.75 19.54 -14.65
C ALA A 113 -1.80 19.35 -13.46
N PRO A 114 -0.69 20.10 -13.39
CA PRO A 114 0.35 19.90 -12.38
C PRO A 114 -0.12 20.20 -10.95
N TYR A 115 -1.14 21.05 -10.78
CA TYR A 115 -1.67 21.48 -9.49
C TYR A 115 -2.83 20.62 -8.95
N ALA A 116 -3.32 19.65 -9.71
CA ALA A 116 -4.36 18.75 -9.23
C ALA A 116 -3.80 17.81 -8.15
N HIS A 117 -4.47 17.77 -7.01
CA HIS A 117 -4.11 16.95 -5.85
C HIS A 117 -4.72 15.55 -5.94
N THR A 118 -5.90 15.43 -6.55
CA THR A 118 -6.57 14.14 -6.77
C THR A 118 -7.02 14.00 -8.22
N TRP A 119 -7.08 12.76 -8.72
CA TRP A 119 -7.64 12.51 -10.05
C TRP A 119 -9.14 12.89 -10.13
N LEU A 120 -9.83 12.88 -8.99
CA LEU A 120 -11.24 13.28 -8.86
C LEU A 120 -11.45 14.78 -9.13
N GLU A 121 -10.50 15.66 -8.77
CA GLU A 121 -10.58 17.09 -9.10
C GLU A 121 -10.63 17.32 -10.61
N ILE A 122 -9.81 16.57 -11.36
CA ILE A 122 -9.76 16.65 -12.82
C ILE A 122 -11.09 16.18 -13.41
N VAL A 123 -11.67 15.12 -12.84
CA VAL A 123 -12.99 14.64 -13.23
C VAL A 123 -14.07 15.69 -12.98
N GLY A 124 -14.02 16.37 -11.83
CA GLY A 124 -14.97 17.42 -11.47
C GLY A 124 -14.88 18.64 -12.37
N VAL A 125 -13.67 19.07 -12.75
CA VAL A 125 -13.47 20.21 -13.67
C VAL A 125 -13.94 19.86 -15.08
N ARG A 126 -13.77 18.61 -15.53
CA ARG A 126 -14.09 18.21 -16.91
C ARG A 126 -15.53 17.78 -17.14
N TRP A 127 -16.15 17.06 -16.20
CA TRP A 127 -17.49 16.47 -16.34
C TRP A 127 -18.50 16.99 -15.31
N GLY A 128 -18.11 17.93 -14.45
CA GLY A 128 -18.98 18.57 -13.48
C GLY A 128 -19.24 17.73 -12.22
N ARG A 129 -20.12 18.25 -11.37
CA ARG A 129 -20.34 17.77 -9.99
C ARG A 129 -20.97 16.38 -9.92
N THR A 130 -21.83 16.02 -10.86
CA THR A 130 -22.50 14.70 -10.87
C THR A 130 -21.51 13.58 -11.15
N ALA A 131 -20.66 13.73 -12.17
CA ALA A 131 -19.62 12.76 -12.49
C ALA A 131 -18.60 12.66 -11.34
N HIS A 132 -18.21 13.80 -10.74
CA HIS A 132 -17.31 13.82 -9.58
C HIS A 132 -17.83 12.97 -8.42
N LEU A 133 -19.11 13.10 -8.05
CA LEU A 133 -19.71 12.34 -6.96
C LEU A 133 -19.76 10.83 -7.25
N VAL A 134 -20.10 10.45 -8.50
CA VAL A 134 -20.13 9.04 -8.91
C VAL A 134 -18.73 8.42 -8.83
N PHE A 135 -17.73 9.08 -9.42
CA PHE A 135 -16.35 8.60 -9.38
C PHE A 135 -15.75 8.64 -7.96
N MET A 136 -16.17 9.58 -7.12
CA MET A 136 -15.80 9.60 -5.71
C MET A 136 -16.35 8.38 -4.97
N PHE A 137 -17.62 8.02 -5.19
CA PHE A 137 -18.20 6.82 -4.61
C PHE A 137 -17.43 5.56 -5.07
N PHE A 138 -17.17 5.41 -6.37
CA PHE A 138 -16.40 4.27 -6.87
C PHE A 138 -14.99 4.23 -6.30
N GLY A 139 -14.27 5.37 -6.26
CA GLY A 139 -12.92 5.44 -5.71
C GLY A 139 -12.87 5.05 -4.23
N LEU A 140 -13.82 5.54 -3.43
CA LEU A 140 -13.93 5.16 -2.01
C LEU A 140 -14.31 3.68 -1.83
N ALA A 141 -15.27 3.19 -2.61
CA ALA A 141 -15.69 1.79 -2.56
C ALA A 141 -14.53 0.85 -2.94
N THR A 142 -13.78 1.17 -3.99
CA THR A 142 -12.60 0.39 -4.39
C THR A 142 -11.54 0.41 -3.29
N ASN A 143 -11.25 1.56 -2.68
CA ASN A 143 -10.30 1.63 -1.57
C ASN A 143 -10.74 0.74 -0.39
N ILE A 144 -12.02 0.78 -0.01
CA ILE A 144 -12.56 -0.07 1.07
C ILE A 144 -12.43 -1.56 0.72
N ILE A 145 -12.81 -1.96 -0.49
CA ILE A 145 -12.76 -3.36 -0.93
C ILE A 145 -11.29 -3.85 -0.98
N VAL A 146 -10.39 -3.05 -1.55
CA VAL A 146 -8.96 -3.38 -1.65
C VAL A 146 -8.32 -3.47 -0.27
N SER A 147 -8.58 -2.52 0.63
CA SER A 147 -8.09 -2.59 2.01
C SER A 147 -8.63 -3.83 2.73
N SER A 148 -9.91 -4.15 2.55
CA SER A 148 -10.54 -5.32 3.17
C SER A 148 -9.94 -6.63 2.68
N MET A 149 -9.72 -6.77 1.37
CA MET A 149 -9.12 -8.00 0.81
C MET A 149 -7.66 -8.18 1.25
N LEU A 150 -6.91 -7.09 1.44
CA LEU A 150 -5.52 -7.15 1.90
C LEU A 150 -5.44 -7.60 3.36
N ILE A 151 -6.32 -7.07 4.22
CA ILE A 151 -6.39 -7.47 5.64
C ILE A 151 -6.83 -8.93 5.75
N LEU A 152 -7.87 -9.33 5.00
CA LEU A 152 -8.36 -10.69 5.01
C LEU A 152 -7.31 -11.67 4.46
N GLY A 153 -6.69 -11.32 3.33
CA GLY A 153 -5.63 -12.14 2.72
C GLY A 153 -4.42 -12.31 3.63
N GLY A 154 -3.95 -11.23 4.26
CA GLY A 154 -2.85 -11.28 5.22
C GLY A 154 -3.19 -12.05 6.50
N SER A 155 -4.43 -11.93 6.98
CA SER A 155 -4.87 -12.66 8.18
C SER A 155 -5.04 -14.15 7.90
N ALA A 156 -5.55 -14.52 6.72
CA ALA A 156 -5.69 -15.90 6.29
C ALA A 156 -4.32 -16.60 6.17
N THR A 157 -3.33 -15.95 5.54
CA THR A 157 -1.99 -16.53 5.41
C THR A 157 -1.30 -16.71 6.76
N VAL A 158 -1.46 -15.77 7.71
CA VAL A 158 -0.94 -15.91 9.08
C VAL A 158 -1.64 -17.05 9.81
N THR A 159 -2.96 -17.18 9.69
CA THR A 159 -3.72 -18.29 10.25
C THR A 159 -3.25 -19.64 9.70
N ASP A 160 -3.06 -19.75 8.39
CA ASP A 160 -2.60 -20.99 7.75
C ASP A 160 -1.20 -21.41 8.19
N LEU A 161 -0.30 -20.43 8.44
CA LEU A 161 1.08 -20.69 8.85
C LEU A 161 1.23 -21.01 10.35
N THR A 162 0.40 -20.41 11.22
CA THR A 162 0.64 -20.38 12.68
C THR A 162 -0.51 -20.90 13.52
N GLY A 163 -1.68 -21.17 12.90
CA GLY A 163 -2.90 -21.56 13.59
C GLY A 163 -3.52 -20.48 14.48
N MET A 164 -3.12 -19.20 14.32
CA MET A 164 -3.73 -18.08 15.03
C MET A 164 -5.18 -17.84 14.58
N SER A 165 -6.05 -17.42 15.51
CA SER A 165 -7.40 -16.94 15.18
C SER A 165 -7.36 -15.79 14.16
N THR A 166 -8.05 -15.98 13.04
CA THR A 166 -8.15 -15.00 11.95
C THR A 166 -8.74 -13.67 12.44
N ILE A 167 -9.64 -13.71 13.42
CA ILE A 167 -10.25 -12.51 14.01
C ILE A 167 -9.18 -11.65 14.70
N ALA A 168 -8.29 -12.28 15.47
CA ALA A 168 -7.21 -11.56 16.15
C ALA A 168 -6.22 -10.95 15.16
N ALA A 169 -5.84 -11.69 14.11
CA ALA A 169 -4.96 -11.19 13.05
C ALA A 169 -5.58 -9.99 12.30
N CYS A 170 -6.87 -10.05 11.99
CA CYS A 170 -7.60 -8.96 11.32
C CYS A 170 -7.58 -7.64 12.11
N PHE A 171 -7.54 -7.68 13.44
CA PHE A 171 -7.48 -6.46 14.27
C PHE A 171 -6.04 -6.02 14.57
N LEU A 172 -5.11 -6.96 14.74
CA LEU A 172 -3.73 -6.65 15.13
C LEU A 172 -2.90 -6.09 13.97
N ILE A 173 -3.06 -6.63 12.76
CA ILE A 173 -2.29 -6.20 11.57
C ILE A 173 -2.55 -4.71 11.25
N PRO A 174 -3.80 -4.23 11.15
CA PRO A 174 -4.08 -2.83 10.84
C PRO A 174 -3.67 -1.88 11.97
N LEU A 175 -3.69 -2.33 13.23
CA LEU A 175 -3.32 -1.50 14.38
C LEU A 175 -1.84 -1.10 14.32
N GLY A 176 -0.95 -2.05 14.02
CA GLY A 176 0.48 -1.76 13.83
C GLY A 176 0.72 -0.78 12.67
N VAL A 177 0.00 -0.97 11.56
CA VAL A 177 0.11 -0.10 10.39
C VAL A 177 -0.40 1.31 10.66
N ALA A 178 -1.52 1.44 11.36
CA ALA A 178 -2.12 2.73 11.68
C ALA A 178 -1.17 3.62 12.50
N ILE A 179 -0.39 3.05 13.42
CA ILE A 179 0.52 3.81 14.29
C ILE A 179 1.57 4.58 13.46
N TYR A 180 2.26 3.93 12.52
CA TYR A 180 3.30 4.61 11.75
C TYR A 180 2.73 5.48 10.63
N VAL A 181 1.57 5.12 10.06
CA VAL A 181 0.91 5.92 9.01
C VAL A 181 0.40 7.25 9.57
N VAL A 182 -0.22 7.24 10.76
CA VAL A 182 -0.74 8.46 11.41
C VAL A 182 0.38 9.44 11.73
N VAL A 183 1.56 8.95 12.11
CA VAL A 183 2.68 9.81 12.50
C VAL A 183 3.53 10.26 11.30
N GLY A 184 3.65 9.43 10.27
CA GLY A 184 4.59 9.64 9.16
C GLY A 184 4.03 10.27 7.88
N GLY A 185 2.73 10.16 7.60
CA GLY A 185 2.11 10.68 6.36
C GLY A 185 2.67 10.08 5.06
N MET A 186 2.36 10.68 3.89
CA MET A 186 2.71 10.09 2.58
C MET A 186 4.21 9.91 2.32
N ARG A 187 5.07 10.75 2.90
CA ARG A 187 6.53 10.61 2.71
C ARG A 187 7.08 9.39 3.43
N SER A 188 6.56 9.12 4.63
CA SER A 188 6.85 7.89 5.37
C SER A 188 6.30 6.68 4.62
N THR A 189 5.10 6.77 4.05
CA THR A 189 4.55 5.71 3.20
C THR A 189 5.43 5.45 1.97
N LEU A 190 5.89 6.48 1.25
CA LEU A 190 6.78 6.33 0.08
C LEU A 190 8.21 5.87 0.42
N LEU A 191 8.63 6.01 1.68
CA LEU A 191 9.90 5.45 2.18
C LEU A 191 9.73 3.99 2.65
N CYS A 192 8.52 3.64 3.09
CA CYS A 192 8.13 2.29 3.48
C CYS A 192 7.85 1.39 2.28
N ASP A 193 7.18 1.94 1.26
CA ASP A 193 6.99 1.31 -0.04
C ASP A 193 8.35 1.15 -0.74
#